data_AF-D4E0N6-F1
#
_entry.id   AF-D4E0N6-F1
#
_cell.length_a   1.000
_cell.length_b   1.000
_cell.length_c   1.000
_cell.angle_alpha   90.00
_cell.angle_beta   90.00
_cell.angle_gamma   90.00
#
_symmetry.space_group_name_H-M   'P 1'
#
loop_
_entity.id
_entity.type
_entity.pdbx_description
1 polymer ?
#
loop_
_entity_poly.entity_id
_entity_poly.type
_entity_poly.pdbx_seq_one_letter_code
_entity_poly.pdbx_strand_id
1 'polypeptide(L)'
;MKLESALKHFSAQGLTITDAPNGTSADRVTGTDVMAALGMVEAKARFGMAAFLGKTGISSEDRERAIVELTQYAMKKAPKHVGKVAGRRMARCMQILASLAYEDYSQSAGASVTCHDCHGKGLVDIERDVVTYPGYIGMDGEEKIAPTTKRQLVREMCQTCNGKGKIHKRCRNCKGTGKALDREATKAAGTPVIKDCERCGSKGFSRMPSSVAYRAITALLPELTQSSWSRNWKPFYEALVAKCDIEEGVAASEFQK
;
A
#
# COMPACT_ATOMS: atom_id res chain seq x y z
N MET A 1 -14.19 8.76 20.70
CA MET A 1 -13.73 7.39 20.35
C MET A 1 -12.94 7.45 19.04
N LYS A 2 -11.92 6.60 18.80
CA LYS A 2 -11.21 6.61 17.49
C LYS A 2 -12.01 5.82 16.44
N LEU A 3 -12.08 6.30 15.21
CA LEU A 3 -12.79 5.61 14.12
C LEU A 3 -12.30 4.17 13.91
N GLU A 4 -10.99 3.92 14.03
CA GLU A 4 -10.40 2.58 13.95
C GLU A 4 -10.94 1.58 14.99
N SER A 5 -11.40 2.05 16.15
CA SER A 5 -11.96 1.15 17.17
C SER A 5 -13.34 0.62 16.79
N ALA A 6 -14.06 1.31 15.90
CA ALA A 6 -15.34 0.85 15.36
C ALA A 6 -15.19 -0.45 14.54
N LEU A 7 -13.99 -0.73 14.00
CA LEU A 7 -13.71 -1.94 13.21
C LEU A 7 -14.02 -3.23 13.99
N LYS A 8 -13.89 -3.23 15.31
CA LYS A 8 -14.21 -4.38 16.18
C LYS A 8 -15.69 -4.78 16.13
N HIS A 9 -16.57 -3.86 15.73
CA HIS A 9 -18.01 -4.09 15.67
C HIS A 9 -18.47 -4.69 14.33
N PHE A 10 -17.58 -4.78 13.33
CA PHE A 10 -17.86 -5.46 12.06
C PHE A 10 -17.56 -6.97 12.10
N SER A 11 -16.89 -7.45 13.15
CA SER A 11 -16.69 -8.87 13.42
C SER A 11 -17.71 -9.40 14.42
N ALA A 12 -18.05 -10.69 14.31
CA ALA A 12 -18.88 -11.36 15.31
C ALA A 12 -18.29 -11.19 16.71
N GLN A 13 -19.07 -10.63 17.63
CA GLN A 13 -18.64 -10.44 19.01
C GLN A 13 -18.84 -11.73 19.79
N GLY A 14 -17.79 -12.20 20.47
CA GLY A 14 -17.88 -13.34 21.36
C GLY A 14 -18.77 -13.04 22.57
N LEU A 15 -19.37 -14.08 23.13
CA LEU A 15 -20.11 -13.97 24.39
C LEU A 15 -19.12 -13.63 25.51
N THR A 16 -19.31 -12.48 26.15
CA THR A 16 -18.58 -12.11 27.37
C THR A 16 -19.20 -12.86 28.54
N ILE A 17 -18.64 -14.03 28.88
CA ILE A 17 -19.03 -14.79 30.06
C ILE A 17 -18.16 -14.30 31.22
N THR A 18 -18.70 -13.37 32.01
CA THR A 18 -18.05 -12.83 33.20
C THR A 18 -19.04 -12.82 34.36
N ASP A 19 -18.57 -13.16 35.56
CA ASP A 19 -19.37 -13.12 36.79
C ASP A 19 -19.56 -11.68 37.33
N ALA A 20 -18.90 -10.72 36.66
CA ALA A 20 -19.09 -9.30 36.92
C ALA A 20 -20.39 -8.79 36.26
N PRO A 21 -21.23 -8.04 36.98
CA PRO A 21 -22.42 -7.45 36.39
C PRO A 21 -22.02 -6.47 35.29
N ASN A 22 -22.73 -6.53 34.16
CA ASN A 22 -22.57 -5.56 33.08
C ASN A 22 -22.82 -4.15 33.63
N GLY A 23 -21.82 -3.26 33.59
CA GLY A 23 -21.95 -1.92 34.15
C GLY A 23 -23.16 -1.18 33.56
N THR A 24 -24.09 -0.73 34.39
CA THR A 24 -25.35 -0.05 34.00
C THR A 24 -25.21 1.46 33.85
N SER A 25 -23.97 1.96 33.80
CA SER A 25 -23.72 3.39 33.63
C SER A 25 -24.36 3.91 32.35
N ALA A 26 -25.08 5.04 32.45
CA ALA A 26 -25.64 5.74 31.31
C ALA A 26 -24.56 6.21 30.32
N ASP A 27 -23.33 6.41 30.79
CA ASP A 27 -22.18 6.82 29.98
C ASP A 27 -21.49 5.65 29.25
N ARG A 28 -22.02 4.42 29.37
CA ARG A 28 -21.42 3.25 28.73
C ARG A 28 -21.77 3.23 27.24
N VAL A 29 -20.76 3.44 26.40
CA VAL A 29 -20.89 3.28 24.95
C VAL A 29 -21.18 1.82 24.60
N THR A 30 -22.33 1.58 24.00
CA THR A 30 -22.80 0.27 23.55
C THR A 30 -22.53 0.07 22.06
N GLY A 31 -22.63 -1.17 21.58
CA GLY A 31 -22.51 -1.47 20.14
C GLY A 31 -23.53 -0.72 19.29
N THR A 32 -24.73 -0.46 19.82
CA THR A 32 -25.77 0.32 19.14
C THR A 32 -25.38 1.79 19.00
N ASP A 33 -24.72 2.38 20.00
CA ASP A 33 -24.23 3.76 19.92
C ASP A 33 -23.14 3.90 18.85
N VAL A 34 -22.26 2.90 18.74
CA VAL A 34 -21.24 2.85 17.68
C VAL A 34 -21.88 2.75 16.30
N MET A 35 -22.90 1.90 16.13
CA MET A 35 -23.62 1.79 14.85
C MET A 35 -24.37 3.08 14.49
N ALA A 36 -25.00 3.73 15.48
CA ALA A 36 -25.66 5.02 15.28
C ALA A 36 -24.65 6.10 14.88
N ALA A 37 -23.49 6.16 15.53
CA ALA A 37 -22.42 7.08 15.19
C ALA A 37 -21.88 6.82 13.76
N LEU A 38 -21.70 5.56 13.37
CA LEU A 38 -21.29 5.20 12.00
C LEU A 38 -22.31 5.69 10.96
N GLY A 39 -23.60 5.49 11.20
CA GLY A 39 -24.66 5.99 10.31
C GLY A 39 -24.69 7.52 10.21
N MET A 40 -24.48 8.21 11.34
CA MET A 40 -24.38 9.67 11.36
C MET A 40 -23.17 10.20 10.59
N VAL A 41 -22.03 9.51 10.69
CA VAL A 41 -20.81 9.88 9.96
C VAL A 41 -20.96 9.57 8.48
N GLU A 42 -21.59 8.46 8.10
CA GLU A 42 -21.89 8.17 6.70
C GLU A 42 -22.78 9.25 6.07
N ALA A 43 -23.76 9.76 6.81
CA ALA A 43 -24.63 10.85 6.34
C ALA A 43 -23.89 12.18 6.15
N LYS A 44 -22.91 12.50 7.02
CA LYS A 44 -22.18 13.79 6.99
C LYS A 44 -20.90 13.77 6.16
N ALA A 45 -20.20 12.64 6.16
CA ALA A 45 -18.86 12.46 5.61
C ALA A 45 -18.78 11.16 4.79
N ARG A 46 -19.74 11.00 3.87
CA ARG A 46 -19.89 9.81 3.01
C ARG A 46 -18.60 9.39 2.31
N PHE A 47 -17.88 10.34 1.72
CA PHE A 47 -16.63 10.05 1.00
C PHE A 47 -15.53 9.50 1.91
N GLY A 48 -15.32 10.17 3.05
CA GLY A 48 -14.36 9.73 4.06
C GLY A 48 -14.68 8.35 4.63
N MET A 49 -15.96 8.07 4.88
CA MET A 49 -16.42 6.75 5.35
C MET A 49 -16.21 5.67 4.29
N ALA A 50 -16.60 5.93 3.05
CA ALA A 50 -16.40 4.99 1.95
C ALA A 50 -14.91 4.68 1.75
N ALA A 51 -14.05 5.70 1.82
CA ALA A 51 -12.61 5.53 1.72
C ALA A 51 -12.02 4.72 2.88
N PHE A 52 -12.48 4.96 4.10
CA PHE A 52 -12.04 4.24 5.28
C PHE A 52 -12.48 2.76 5.28
N LEU A 53 -13.75 2.48 4.97
CA LEU A 53 -14.29 1.12 4.90
C LEU A 53 -13.66 0.31 3.76
N GLY A 54 -13.42 0.96 2.61
CA GLY A 54 -12.74 0.31 1.49
C GLY A 54 -11.25 0.06 1.76
N LYS A 55 -10.56 0.97 2.47
CA LYS A 55 -9.15 0.79 2.89
C LYS A 55 -8.97 -0.34 3.89
N THR A 56 -9.93 -0.53 4.79
CA THR A 56 -9.90 -1.58 5.81
C THR A 56 -10.35 -2.94 5.27
N GLY A 57 -10.89 -2.98 4.05
CA GLY A 57 -11.31 -4.21 3.37
C GLY A 57 -12.63 -4.77 3.88
N ILE A 58 -13.44 -3.96 4.56
CA ILE A 58 -14.78 -4.37 5.05
C ILE A 58 -15.76 -4.49 3.88
N SER A 59 -15.74 -3.52 2.96
CA SER A 59 -16.64 -3.50 1.81
C SER A 59 -15.91 -3.13 0.52
N SER A 60 -16.08 -3.97 -0.50
CA SER A 60 -15.63 -3.69 -1.87
C SER A 60 -16.48 -2.61 -2.54
N GLU A 61 -17.75 -2.51 -2.18
CA GLU A 61 -18.69 -1.53 -2.75
C GLU A 61 -18.34 -0.11 -2.27
N ASP A 62 -17.93 0.04 -1.01
CA ASP A 62 -17.46 1.31 -0.47
C ASP A 62 -16.15 1.76 -1.12
N ARG A 63 -15.26 0.82 -1.44
CA ARG A 63 -14.07 1.10 -2.25
C ARG A 63 -14.45 1.65 -3.63
N GLU A 64 -15.40 1.04 -4.32
CA GLU A 64 -15.86 1.53 -5.63
C GLU A 64 -16.52 2.90 -5.52
N ARG A 65 -17.38 3.12 -4.51
CA ARG A 65 -17.99 4.41 -4.21
C ARG A 65 -16.94 5.50 -3.98
N ALA A 66 -15.92 5.22 -3.17
CA ALA A 66 -14.83 6.16 -2.92
C ALA A 66 -14.08 6.53 -4.20
N ILE A 67 -13.81 5.56 -5.09
CA ILE A 67 -13.16 5.82 -6.38
C ILE A 67 -14.06 6.69 -7.27
N VAL A 68 -15.36 6.44 -7.31
CA VAL A 68 -16.32 7.25 -8.09
C VAL A 68 -16.38 8.68 -7.57
N GLU A 69 -16.50 8.87 -6.26
CA GLU A 69 -16.55 10.20 -5.64
C GLU A 69 -15.24 10.97 -5.85
N LEU A 70 -14.08 10.29 -5.72
CA LEU A 70 -12.78 10.87 -6.03
C LEU A 70 -12.65 11.22 -7.52
N THR A 71 -13.22 10.41 -8.43
CA THR A 71 -13.25 10.70 -9.87
C THR A 71 -14.07 11.95 -10.16
N GLN A 72 -15.23 12.11 -9.52
CA GLN A 72 -16.06 13.30 -9.66
C GLN A 72 -15.34 14.55 -9.12
N TYR A 73 -14.66 14.42 -7.98
CA TYR A 73 -13.82 15.50 -7.44
C TYR A 73 -12.68 15.86 -8.41
N ALA A 74 -12.00 14.87 -8.98
CA ALA A 74 -10.94 15.06 -9.95
C ALA A 74 -11.44 15.79 -11.20
N MET A 75 -12.60 15.41 -11.73
CA MET A 75 -13.24 16.09 -12.87
C MET A 75 -13.51 17.58 -12.60
N LYS A 76 -13.97 17.92 -11.40
CA LYS A 76 -14.28 19.32 -11.01
C LYS A 76 -13.03 20.17 -10.80
N LYS A 77 -11.95 19.57 -10.27
CA LYS A 77 -10.76 20.30 -9.82
C LYS A 77 -9.52 20.10 -10.71
N ALA A 78 -9.68 19.44 -11.86
CA ALA A 78 -8.62 19.23 -12.81
C ALA A 78 -8.02 20.57 -13.30
N PRO A 79 -6.69 20.72 -13.30
CA PRO A 79 -6.06 21.94 -13.80
C PRO A 79 -6.23 22.07 -15.32
N LYS A 80 -6.25 23.31 -15.82
CA LYS A 80 -6.49 23.62 -17.25
C LYS A 80 -5.58 22.83 -18.20
N HIS A 81 -4.30 22.68 -17.85
CA HIS A 81 -3.34 21.92 -18.66
C HIS A 81 -3.69 20.43 -18.76
N VAL A 82 -4.12 19.82 -17.66
CA VAL A 82 -4.57 18.42 -17.64
C VAL A 82 -5.83 18.27 -18.50
N GLY A 83 -6.79 19.19 -18.39
CA GLY A 83 -7.99 19.19 -19.24
C GLY A 83 -7.67 19.33 -20.72
N LYS A 84 -6.76 20.25 -21.08
CA LYS A 84 -6.34 20.48 -22.49
C LYS A 84 -5.67 19.25 -23.09
N VAL A 85 -4.80 18.58 -22.34
CA VAL A 85 -4.07 17.39 -22.82
C VAL A 85 -4.97 16.15 -22.85
N ALA A 86 -5.86 15.99 -21.87
CA ALA A 86 -6.75 14.85 -21.80
C ALA A 86 -7.89 14.90 -22.84
N GLY A 87 -8.38 16.10 -23.16
CA GLY A 87 -9.40 16.33 -24.19
C GLY A 87 -10.60 15.40 -24.04
N ARG A 88 -10.94 14.67 -25.12
CA ARG A 88 -12.07 13.72 -25.15
C ARG A 88 -11.91 12.53 -24.20
N ARG A 89 -10.69 12.22 -23.76
CA ARG A 89 -10.37 11.10 -22.85
C ARG A 89 -10.35 11.52 -21.38
N MET A 90 -10.72 12.77 -21.07
CA MET A 90 -10.64 13.34 -19.72
C MET A 90 -11.32 12.47 -18.65
N ALA A 91 -12.56 12.02 -18.88
CA ALA A 91 -13.29 11.19 -17.92
C ALA A 91 -12.52 9.90 -17.57
N ARG A 92 -11.99 9.20 -18.59
CA ARG A 92 -11.23 7.96 -18.42
C ARG A 92 -9.88 8.21 -17.73
N CYS A 93 -9.20 9.31 -18.06
CA CYS A 93 -7.98 9.72 -17.37
C CYS A 93 -8.23 10.01 -15.88
N MET A 94 -9.31 10.72 -15.54
CA MET A 94 -9.66 11.01 -14.15
C MET A 94 -10.00 9.73 -13.38
N GLN A 95 -10.71 8.79 -14.00
CA GLN A 95 -11.03 7.51 -13.36
C GLN A 95 -9.77 6.69 -13.05
N ILE A 96 -8.81 6.63 -13.99
CA ILE A 96 -7.53 5.92 -13.77
C ILE A 96 -6.68 6.63 -12.71
N LEU A 97 -6.62 7.96 -12.73
CA LEU A 97 -5.90 8.71 -11.70
C LEU A 97 -6.52 8.49 -10.32
N ALA A 98 -7.84 8.55 -10.22
CA ALA A 98 -8.57 8.34 -8.97
C ALA A 98 -8.39 6.91 -8.46
N SER A 99 -8.48 5.89 -9.32
CA SER A 99 -8.27 4.50 -8.90
C SER A 99 -6.85 4.30 -8.39
N LEU A 100 -5.83 4.77 -9.11
CA LEU A 100 -4.44 4.65 -8.66
C LEU A 100 -4.15 5.49 -7.40
N ALA A 101 -4.74 6.68 -7.28
CA ALA A 101 -4.59 7.51 -6.09
C ALA A 101 -5.24 6.84 -4.88
N TYR A 102 -6.41 6.23 -5.06
CA TYR A 102 -7.07 5.44 -4.02
C TYR A 102 -6.23 4.22 -3.62
N GLU A 103 -5.63 3.51 -4.58
CA GLU A 103 -4.71 2.39 -4.31
C GLU A 103 -3.43 2.83 -3.59
N ASP A 104 -2.96 4.06 -3.78
CA ASP A 104 -1.80 4.61 -3.06
C ASP A 104 -2.17 5.09 -1.65
N TYR A 105 -3.40 5.57 -1.50
CA TYR A 105 -4.01 5.91 -0.22
C TYR A 105 -4.27 4.65 0.64
N SER A 106 -4.89 3.61 0.07
CA SER A 106 -5.30 2.39 0.78
C SER A 106 -4.14 1.48 1.16
N GLN A 107 -2.92 1.79 0.71
CA GLN A 107 -1.73 1.02 1.05
C GLN A 107 -1.42 1.07 2.54
N SER A 108 -1.02 -0.09 3.06
CA SER A 108 -0.59 -0.26 4.44
C SER A 108 0.75 -0.99 4.51
N ALA A 109 1.40 -0.95 5.68
CA ALA A 109 2.62 -1.72 5.92
C ALA A 109 2.44 -3.25 5.78
N GLY A 110 1.21 -3.74 5.93
CA GLY A 110 0.86 -5.14 5.72
C GLY A 110 0.65 -5.52 4.25
N ALA A 111 0.49 -4.54 3.36
CA ALA A 111 0.22 -4.80 1.96
C ALA A 111 1.39 -5.54 1.27
N SER A 112 1.05 -6.55 0.48
CA SER A 112 1.98 -7.29 -0.34
C SER A 112 1.42 -7.48 -1.74
N VAL A 113 2.30 -7.48 -2.74
CA VAL A 113 1.96 -7.73 -4.14
C VAL A 113 2.61 -9.06 -4.52
N THR A 114 1.93 -9.87 -5.32
CA THR A 114 2.53 -11.05 -5.93
C THR A 114 3.76 -10.65 -6.74
N CYS A 115 4.89 -11.35 -6.56
CA CYS A 115 6.09 -11.05 -7.30
C CYS A 115 5.82 -11.18 -8.80
N HIS A 116 6.16 -10.15 -9.58
CA HIS A 116 5.95 -10.16 -11.02
C HIS A 116 6.91 -11.12 -11.75
N ASP A 117 8.10 -11.35 -11.19
CA ASP A 117 9.13 -12.16 -11.86
C ASP A 117 8.94 -13.66 -11.66
N CYS A 118 8.37 -14.09 -10.53
CA CYS A 118 8.11 -15.50 -10.24
C CYS A 118 6.62 -15.84 -10.13
N HIS A 119 5.73 -14.88 -10.38
CA HIS A 119 4.27 -15.03 -10.31
C HIS A 119 3.77 -15.75 -9.04
N GLY A 120 4.42 -15.51 -7.89
CA GLY A 120 4.07 -16.15 -6.62
C GLY A 120 4.81 -17.45 -6.30
N LYS A 121 5.56 -18.04 -7.23
CA LYS A 121 6.27 -19.32 -7.05
C LYS A 121 7.49 -19.24 -6.13
N GLY A 122 8.09 -18.06 -5.97
CA GLY A 122 9.32 -17.86 -5.18
C GLY A 122 10.61 -18.34 -5.86
N LEU A 123 10.50 -19.25 -6.83
CA LEU A 123 11.60 -19.80 -7.63
C LEU A 123 11.45 -19.36 -9.10
N VAL A 124 12.57 -19.22 -9.79
CA VAL A 124 12.64 -18.96 -11.23
C VAL A 124 13.45 -20.10 -11.87
N ASP A 125 12.93 -20.65 -12.96
CA ASP A 125 13.61 -21.66 -13.75
C ASP A 125 14.60 -20.96 -14.69
N ILE A 126 15.88 -21.27 -14.55
CA ILE A 126 16.98 -20.67 -15.34
C ILE A 126 17.88 -21.78 -15.86
N GLU A 127 18.30 -21.69 -17.12
CA GLU A 127 19.31 -22.60 -17.66
C GLU A 127 20.70 -22.22 -17.13
N ARG A 128 21.35 -23.17 -16.47
CA ARG A 128 22.71 -23.03 -15.97
C ARG A 128 23.55 -24.23 -16.35
N ASP A 129 24.85 -23.97 -16.45
CA ASP A 129 25.87 -25.00 -16.60
C ASP A 129 26.07 -25.67 -15.23
N VAL A 130 25.52 -26.88 -15.07
CA VAL A 130 25.61 -27.66 -13.83
C VAL A 130 26.70 -28.72 -13.98
N VAL A 131 27.64 -28.71 -13.04
CA VAL A 131 28.67 -29.74 -12.95
C VAL A 131 28.01 -31.04 -12.49
N THR A 132 27.79 -31.95 -13.43
CA THR A 132 27.19 -33.27 -13.16
C THR A 132 28.19 -34.25 -12.59
N TYR A 133 29.47 -34.10 -12.95
CA TYR A 133 30.57 -34.84 -12.38
C TYR A 133 31.72 -33.87 -12.11
N PRO A 134 32.19 -33.73 -10.86
CA PRO A 134 33.18 -32.73 -10.47
C PRO A 134 34.59 -33.00 -11.00
N GLY A 135 34.81 -34.09 -11.72
CA GLY A 135 36.15 -34.52 -12.14
C GLY A 135 36.86 -35.31 -11.03
N TYR A 136 38.08 -35.75 -11.32
CA TYR A 136 38.94 -36.45 -10.37
C TYR A 136 40.35 -35.87 -10.43
N ILE A 137 40.81 -35.37 -9.28
CA ILE A 137 42.17 -34.88 -9.08
C ILE A 137 42.93 -35.96 -8.31
N GLY A 138 44.06 -36.41 -8.87
CA GLY A 138 44.91 -37.39 -8.22
C GLY A 138 45.58 -36.85 -6.95
N MET A 139 46.15 -37.74 -6.13
CA MET A 139 46.91 -37.34 -4.92
C MET A 139 48.11 -36.43 -5.24
N ASP A 140 48.62 -36.51 -6.47
CA ASP A 140 49.74 -35.72 -6.99
C ASP A 140 49.33 -34.29 -7.39
N GLY A 141 48.05 -33.93 -7.25
CA GLY A 141 47.50 -32.62 -7.64
C GLY A 141 47.18 -32.50 -9.13
N GLU A 142 47.46 -33.53 -9.94
CA GLU A 142 47.15 -33.55 -11.37
C GLU A 142 45.69 -33.95 -11.65
N GLU A 143 45.04 -33.22 -12.56
CA GLU A 143 43.68 -33.48 -13.01
C GLU A 143 43.65 -34.69 -13.94
N LYS A 144 43.10 -35.81 -13.46
CA LYS A 144 43.03 -37.09 -14.22
C LYS A 144 41.73 -37.23 -14.99
N ILE A 145 40.63 -36.63 -14.51
CA ILE A 145 39.34 -36.61 -15.20
C ILE A 145 38.76 -35.20 -15.08
N ALA A 146 38.46 -34.57 -16.22
CA ALA A 146 37.88 -33.24 -16.26
C ALA A 146 36.42 -33.21 -15.76
N PRO A 147 35.97 -32.12 -15.11
CA PRO A 147 34.58 -31.96 -14.71
C PRO A 147 33.65 -31.97 -15.92
N THR A 148 32.58 -32.75 -15.85
CA THR A 148 31.55 -32.79 -16.88
C THR A 148 30.42 -31.84 -16.53
N THR A 149 30.32 -30.76 -17.29
CA THR A 149 29.30 -29.73 -17.12
C THR A 149 28.21 -29.89 -18.18
N LYS A 150 26.94 -29.94 -17.77
CA LYS A 150 25.80 -30.03 -18.67
C LYS A 150 24.86 -28.85 -18.42
N ARG A 151 24.31 -28.28 -19.50
CA ARG A 151 23.22 -27.30 -19.41
C ARG A 151 21.97 -27.98 -18.88
N GLN A 152 21.52 -27.54 -17.72
CA GLN A 152 20.30 -28.02 -17.10
C GLN A 152 19.43 -26.85 -16.64
N LEU A 153 18.13 -27.07 -16.64
CA LEU A 153 17.17 -26.14 -16.08
C LEU A 153 17.21 -26.26 -14.55
N VAL A 154 17.69 -25.21 -13.88
CA VAL A 154 17.82 -25.14 -12.43
C VAL A 154 16.79 -24.18 -11.86
N ARG A 155 16.22 -24.54 -10.71
CA ARG A 155 15.36 -23.66 -9.93
C ARG A 155 16.21 -22.79 -9.02
N GLU A 156 16.36 -21.53 -9.37
CA GLU A 156 17.03 -20.55 -8.53
C GLU A 156 16.01 -19.74 -7.73
N MET A 157 16.45 -19.25 -6.57
CA MET A 157 15.64 -18.34 -5.76
C MET A 157 15.41 -17.03 -6.53
N CYS A 158 14.14 -16.60 -6.61
CA CYS A 158 13.81 -15.32 -7.21
C CYS A 158 14.47 -14.19 -6.43
N GLN A 159 15.39 -13.47 -7.07
CA GLN A 159 16.15 -12.38 -6.44
C GLN A 159 15.27 -11.18 -6.05
N THR A 160 14.14 -11.01 -6.71
CA THR A 160 13.23 -9.88 -6.46
C THR A 160 12.40 -10.07 -5.20
N CYS A 161 12.02 -11.30 -4.87
CA CYS A 161 11.24 -11.61 -3.66
C CYS A 161 12.00 -12.43 -2.62
N ASN A 162 13.27 -12.78 -2.88
CA ASN A 162 14.09 -13.68 -2.07
C ASN A 162 13.32 -14.95 -1.67
N GLY A 163 12.71 -15.63 -2.64
CA GLY A 163 12.00 -16.89 -2.39
C GLY A 163 10.58 -16.75 -1.84
N LYS A 164 10.13 -15.55 -1.46
CA LYS A 164 8.85 -15.37 -0.74
C LYS A 164 7.61 -15.42 -1.62
N GLY A 165 7.77 -15.34 -2.94
CA GLY A 165 6.65 -15.22 -3.90
C GLY A 165 5.88 -13.89 -3.81
N LYS A 166 6.07 -13.09 -2.76
CA LYS A 166 5.40 -11.80 -2.52
C LYS A 166 6.42 -10.70 -2.24
N ILE A 167 6.13 -9.51 -2.75
CA ILE A 167 6.87 -8.28 -2.52
C ILE A 167 6.08 -7.46 -1.51
N HIS A 168 6.63 -7.29 -0.30
CA HIS A 168 6.00 -6.47 0.73
C HIS A 168 6.24 -4.98 0.47
N LYS A 169 5.21 -4.16 0.71
CA LYS A 169 5.31 -2.70 0.60
C LYS A 169 5.95 -2.04 1.83
N ARG A 170 6.11 -2.79 2.94
CA ARG A 170 6.79 -2.33 4.17
C ARG A 170 8.14 -1.68 3.86
N CYS A 171 8.41 -0.57 4.53
CA CYS A 171 9.67 0.15 4.40
C CYS A 171 10.82 -0.76 4.84
N ARG A 172 11.87 -0.84 4.01
CA ARG A 172 13.01 -1.73 4.26
C ARG A 172 13.83 -1.30 5.49
N ASN A 173 13.84 -0.01 5.82
CA ASN A 173 14.62 0.52 6.95
C ASN A 173 13.89 0.36 8.28
N CYS A 174 12.65 0.85 8.39
CA CYS A 174 11.89 0.79 9.63
C CYS A 174 11.02 -0.49 9.75
N LYS A 175 11.10 -1.39 8.76
CA LYS A 175 10.39 -2.68 8.76
C LYS A 175 8.86 -2.57 8.92
N GLY A 176 8.25 -1.40 8.70
CA GLY A 176 6.81 -1.18 8.92
C GLY A 176 6.47 -0.18 10.02
N THR A 177 7.41 0.15 10.92
CA THR A 177 7.09 0.94 12.13
C THR A 177 6.90 2.43 11.90
N GLY A 178 7.35 2.96 10.76
CA GLY A 178 7.43 4.40 10.50
C GLY A 178 8.49 5.13 11.32
N LYS A 179 9.14 4.45 12.27
CA LYS A 179 10.07 5.05 13.23
C LYS A 179 11.47 4.45 13.10
N ALA A 180 12.49 5.27 13.29
CA ALA A 180 13.90 4.89 13.23
C ALA A 180 14.63 5.37 14.49
N LEU A 181 15.68 4.66 14.90
CA LEU A 181 16.50 5.08 16.03
C LEU A 181 17.40 6.25 15.61
N ASP A 182 17.33 7.34 16.36
CA ASP A 182 18.23 8.46 16.20
C ASP A 182 19.57 8.12 16.85
N ARG A 183 20.54 7.73 16.03
CA ARG A 183 21.85 7.29 16.52
C ARG A 183 22.63 8.41 17.20
N GLU A 184 22.40 9.67 16.83
CA GLU A 184 23.12 10.82 17.37
C GLU A 184 22.52 11.21 18.72
N ALA A 185 21.20 11.41 18.75
CA ALA A 185 20.50 11.72 19.98
C ALA A 185 20.57 10.58 21.01
N THR A 186 20.55 9.32 20.55
CA THR A 186 20.73 8.15 21.44
C THR A 186 22.11 8.12 22.09
N LYS A 187 23.17 8.48 21.34
CA LYS A 187 24.53 8.57 21.90
C LYS A 187 24.66 9.71 22.90
N ALA A 188 24.04 10.86 22.63
CA ALA A 188 24.09 12.03 23.50
C ALA A 188 23.28 11.83 24.80
N ALA A 189 22.10 11.22 24.71
CA ALA A 189 21.19 11.04 25.85
C ALA A 189 21.44 9.74 26.64
N GLY A 190 22.29 8.82 26.14
CA GLY A 190 22.51 7.50 26.73
C GLY A 190 21.28 6.59 26.74
N THR A 191 20.18 7.00 26.11
CA THR A 191 18.89 6.32 26.07
C THR A 191 18.35 6.29 24.62
N PRO A 192 17.63 5.24 24.19
CA PRO A 192 17.13 5.15 22.82
C PRO A 192 16.16 6.27 22.46
N VAL A 193 16.61 7.21 21.64
CA VAL A 193 15.77 8.27 21.08
C VAL A 193 15.24 7.82 19.73
N ILE A 194 13.92 7.88 19.57
CA ILE A 194 13.22 7.44 18.36
C ILE A 194 12.83 8.67 17.54
N LYS A 195 13.23 8.70 16.27
CA LYS A 195 12.82 9.70 15.29
C LYS A 195 11.94 9.10 14.19
N ASP A 196 11.35 9.96 13.38
CA ASP A 196 10.61 9.51 12.21
C ASP A 196 11.55 8.92 11.15
N CYS A 197 11.10 7.87 10.48
CA CYS A 197 11.88 7.26 9.42
C CYS A 197 11.83 8.15 8.17
N GLU A 198 12.94 8.84 7.91
CA GLU A 198 13.16 9.73 6.75
C GLU A 198 12.79 9.06 5.42
N ARG A 199 13.15 7.77 5.25
CA ARG A 199 12.90 7.04 3.99
C ARG A 199 11.41 6.90 3.65
N CYS A 200 10.54 6.76 4.64
CA CYS A 200 9.10 6.57 4.41
C CYS A 200 8.24 7.73 4.93
N GLY A 201 8.86 8.81 5.41
CA GLY A 201 8.18 9.95 6.01
C GLY A 201 7.14 9.51 7.03
N SER A 202 7.57 8.70 8.01
CA SER A 202 6.76 8.11 9.09
C SER A 202 5.61 7.16 8.72
N LYS A 203 5.38 6.87 7.43
CA LYS A 203 4.28 5.99 6.98
C LYS A 203 4.53 4.49 7.23
N GLY A 204 5.79 4.08 7.32
CA GLY A 204 6.16 2.69 7.53
C GLY A 204 6.14 1.81 6.27
N PHE A 205 5.68 2.31 5.13
CA PHE A 205 5.66 1.63 3.83
C PHE A 205 6.11 2.55 2.70
N SER A 206 6.46 1.96 1.56
CA SER A 206 6.73 2.72 0.33
C SER A 206 5.42 3.09 -0.34
N ARG A 207 5.22 4.38 -0.63
CA ARG A 207 4.16 4.86 -1.53
C ARG A 207 4.33 4.26 -2.93
N MET A 208 3.23 4.18 -3.66
CA MET A 208 3.26 3.82 -5.08
C MET A 208 4.04 4.89 -5.84
N PRO A 209 5.05 4.51 -6.65
CA PRO A 209 5.74 5.47 -7.49
C PRO A 209 4.77 6.11 -8.49
N SER A 210 4.80 7.44 -8.62
CA SER A 210 4.02 8.18 -9.62
C SER A 210 4.29 7.73 -11.07
N SER A 211 5.38 7.01 -11.32
CA SER A 211 5.69 6.38 -12.61
C SER A 211 4.67 5.31 -13.01
N VAL A 212 4.01 4.65 -12.07
CA VAL A 212 2.94 3.68 -12.36
C VAL A 212 1.74 4.42 -12.96
N ALA A 213 1.34 5.53 -12.34
CA ALA A 213 0.28 6.39 -12.87
C ALA A 213 0.65 7.03 -14.20
N TYR A 214 1.90 7.46 -14.37
CA TYR A 214 2.40 7.95 -15.65
C TYR A 214 2.29 6.90 -16.77
N ARG A 215 2.70 5.65 -16.52
CA ARG A 215 2.59 4.55 -17.49
C ARG A 215 1.14 4.25 -17.88
N ALA A 216 0.23 4.25 -16.90
CA ALA A 216 -1.19 4.02 -17.17
C ALA A 216 -1.82 5.15 -18.02
N ILE A 217 -1.44 6.41 -17.74
CA ILE A 217 -1.97 7.55 -18.49
C ILE A 217 -1.33 7.68 -19.87
N THR A 218 -0.03 7.41 -20.02
CA THR A 218 0.65 7.43 -21.33
C THR A 218 0.13 6.36 -22.27
N ALA A 219 -0.32 5.21 -21.75
CA ALA A 219 -1.04 4.21 -22.56
C ALA A 219 -2.34 4.77 -23.17
N LEU A 220 -2.99 5.75 -22.52
CA LEU A 220 -4.15 6.46 -23.06
C LEU A 220 -3.79 7.74 -23.82
N LEU A 221 -2.66 8.36 -23.52
CA LEU A 221 -2.23 9.65 -24.08
C LEU A 221 -0.76 9.52 -24.49
N PRO A 222 -0.46 8.95 -25.67
CA PRO A 222 0.91 8.72 -26.10
C PRO A 222 1.71 10.02 -26.27
N GLU A 223 1.02 11.14 -26.56
CA GLU A 223 1.61 12.48 -26.69
C GLU A 223 2.05 13.10 -25.35
N LEU A 224 1.72 12.47 -24.22
CA LEU A 224 2.05 13.02 -22.90
C LEU A 224 3.53 12.77 -22.57
N THR A 225 4.31 13.85 -22.57
CA THR A 225 5.73 13.79 -22.19
C THR A 225 5.92 13.70 -20.67
N GLN A 226 7.07 13.13 -20.26
CA GLN A 226 7.46 13.03 -18.84
C GLN A 226 7.57 14.41 -18.16
N SER A 227 8.02 15.43 -18.89
CA SER A 227 8.15 16.79 -18.36
C SER A 227 6.78 17.42 -18.08
N SER A 228 5.81 17.23 -18.98
CA SER A 228 4.43 17.67 -18.77
C SER A 228 3.76 16.93 -17.61
N TRP A 229 4.01 15.62 -17.50
CA TRP A 229 3.55 14.82 -16.36
C TRP A 229 4.07 15.37 -15.04
N SER A 230 5.39 15.53 -14.92
CA SER A 230 6.04 15.94 -13.67
C SER A 230 5.56 17.31 -13.18
N ARG A 231 5.34 18.26 -14.10
CA ARG A 231 4.93 19.64 -13.75
C ARG A 231 3.44 19.79 -13.46
N ASN A 232 2.57 19.08 -14.19
CA ASN A 232 1.12 19.35 -14.15
C ASN A 232 0.29 18.19 -13.59
N TRP A 233 0.63 16.96 -13.95
CA TRP A 233 -0.18 15.78 -13.61
C TRP A 233 0.23 15.15 -12.28
N LYS A 234 1.54 15.06 -12.00
CA LYS A 234 2.06 14.50 -10.76
C LYS A 234 1.56 15.26 -9.51
N PRO A 235 1.63 16.61 -9.45
CA PRO A 235 1.12 17.33 -8.28
C PRO A 235 -0.39 17.15 -8.11
N PHE A 236 -1.13 17.06 -9.21
CA PHE A 236 -2.56 16.79 -9.18
C PHE A 236 -2.86 15.37 -8.65
N TYR A 237 -2.12 14.36 -9.09
CA TYR A 237 -2.22 12.99 -8.57
C TYR A 237 -1.92 12.95 -7.06
N GLU A 238 -0.84 13.59 -6.61
CA GLU A 238 -0.49 13.66 -5.18
C GLU A 238 -1.57 14.39 -4.36
N ALA A 239 -2.21 15.42 -4.94
CA ALA A 239 -3.34 16.11 -4.33
C ALA A 239 -4.60 15.24 -4.22
N LEU A 240 -4.83 14.32 -5.17
CA LEU A 240 -5.92 13.35 -5.07
C LEU A 240 -5.67 12.33 -3.95
N VAL A 241 -4.44 11.85 -3.80
CA VAL A 241 -4.06 10.96 -2.68
C VAL A 241 -4.28 11.69 -1.35
N ALA A 242 -3.79 12.94 -1.24
CA ALA A 242 -3.97 13.75 -0.04
C ALA A 242 -5.45 14.05 0.24
N LYS A 243 -6.30 14.13 -0.79
CA LYS A 243 -7.74 14.35 -0.62
C LYS A 243 -8.42 13.17 0.10
N CYS A 244 -8.02 11.93 -0.19
CA CYS A 244 -8.50 10.76 0.55
C CYS A 244 -8.09 10.83 2.03
N ASP A 245 -6.83 11.18 2.32
CA ASP A 245 -6.33 11.33 3.70
C ASP A 245 -7.12 12.42 4.47
N ILE A 246 -7.42 13.55 3.81
CA ILE A 246 -8.21 14.65 4.40
C ILE A 246 -9.63 14.19 4.73
N GLU A 247 -10.26 13.45 3.83
CA GLU A 247 -11.67 13.04 3.96
C GLU A 247 -11.84 11.93 5.00
N GLU A 248 -10.88 11.00 5.10
CA GLU A 248 -10.77 10.10 6.25
C GLU A 248 -10.64 10.90 7.56
N GLY A 249 -9.86 11.98 7.57
CA GLY A 249 -9.73 12.88 8.72
C GLY A 249 -11.04 13.59 9.10
N VAL A 250 -11.86 13.99 8.11
CA VAL A 250 -13.19 14.56 8.34
C VAL A 250 -14.15 13.52 8.90
N ALA A 251 -14.17 12.30 8.36
CA ALA A 251 -14.97 11.21 8.91
C ALA A 251 -14.54 10.88 10.36
N ALA A 252 -13.23 10.86 10.63
CA ALA A 252 -12.71 10.61 11.97
C ALA A 252 -13.05 11.72 12.97
N SER A 253 -13.14 12.98 12.53
CA SER A 253 -13.55 14.09 13.40
C SER A 253 -15.05 14.10 13.65
N GLU A 254 -15.88 13.80 12.64
CA GLU A 254 -17.32 13.62 12.81
C GLU A 254 -17.66 12.45 13.75
N PHE A 255 -16.88 11.36 13.72
CA PHE A 255 -17.09 10.20 14.60
C PHE A 255 -16.73 10.49 16.07
N GLN A 256 -15.95 11.54 16.32
CA GLN A 256 -15.57 11.96 17.67
C GLN A 256 -16.55 12.95 18.30
N LYS A 257 -17.47 13.50 17.52
CA LYS A 257 -18.52 14.39 18.00
C LYS A 257 -19.63 13.58 18.65
#